data_AF-A0A0Q3MI96-F1
#
_entry.id   AF-A0A0Q3MI96-F1
#
_cell.length_a   1.000
_cell.length_b   1.000
_cell.length_c   1.000
_cell.angle_alpha   90.00
_cell.angle_beta   90.00
_cell.angle_gamma   90.00
#
_symmetry.space_group_name_H-M   'P 1'
#
loop_
_entity.id
_entity.type
_entity.pdbx_description
1 polymer ?
#
loop_
_entity_poly.entity_id
_entity_poly.type
_entity_poly.pdbx_seq_one_letter_code
_entity_poly.pdbx_strand_id
1 'polypeptide(L)'
;MAGYWDGPEGEQCPRRTWLTTRVGAAAGLIGTAYRIILLQPGTALAAVEMAAVDTVTMATLGAVFGLTTCLSAEIREKPEDPLNYFIGGCASGALIGARTHNYFTGTMSCLGLGITAALVKIGNKEGWRLTGPPKL
;
A
#
# COMPACT_ATOMS: atom_id res chain seq x y z
N MET A 1 -9.26 -0.63 -9.17
CA MET A 1 -7.90 -0.91 -9.69
C MET A 1 -7.98 -1.49 -11.09
N ALA A 2 -8.59 -0.77 -12.05
CA ALA A 2 -8.49 -1.17 -13.45
C ALA A 2 -7.04 -0.91 -13.92
N GLY A 3 -6.41 -1.84 -14.64
CA GLY A 3 -5.04 -1.67 -15.14
C GLY A 3 -3.92 -2.16 -14.22
N TYR A 4 -4.17 -2.51 -12.95
CA TYR A 4 -3.10 -3.01 -12.06
C TYR A 4 -2.86 -4.51 -12.23
N TRP A 5 -3.95 -5.27 -12.38
CA TRP A 5 -3.92 -6.72 -12.57
C TRP A 5 -3.80 -7.13 -14.04
N ASP A 6 -3.72 -6.16 -14.95
CA ASP A 6 -3.63 -6.42 -16.39
C ASP A 6 -2.15 -6.64 -16.78
N GLY A 7 -1.84 -7.85 -17.28
CA GLY A 7 -0.49 -8.26 -17.72
C GLY A 7 0.34 -8.99 -16.66
N PRO A 8 1.48 -9.61 -17.07
CA PRO A 8 2.37 -10.31 -16.15
C PRO A 8 2.99 -9.35 -15.13
N GLU A 9 3.19 -9.82 -13.90
CA GLU A 9 3.92 -9.04 -12.89
C GLU A 9 5.40 -8.96 -13.25
N GLY A 10 6.07 -7.87 -12.88
CA GLY A 10 7.45 -7.58 -13.32
C GLY A 10 7.50 -6.66 -14.54
N GLU A 11 6.48 -6.61 -15.38
CA GLU A 11 6.43 -5.66 -16.50
C GLU A 11 5.76 -4.34 -16.13
N GLN A 12 6.19 -3.24 -16.75
CA GLN A 12 5.65 -1.88 -16.57
C GLN A 12 5.70 -1.38 -15.11
N CYS A 13 6.82 -1.60 -14.41
CA CYS A 13 7.02 -1.16 -13.02
C CYS A 13 6.62 0.30 -12.73
N PRO A 14 6.94 1.30 -13.59
CA PRO A 14 6.55 2.68 -13.34
C PRO A 14 5.04 2.88 -13.30
N ARG A 15 4.30 2.18 -14.17
CA ARG A 15 2.84 2.27 -14.25
C ARG A 15 2.18 1.65 -13.03
N ARG A 16 2.61 0.45 -12.62
CA ARG A 16 2.07 -0.23 -11.43
C ARG A 16 2.36 0.55 -10.16
N THR A 17 3.58 1.07 -10.04
CA THR A 17 3.99 1.97 -8.95
C THR A 17 3.14 3.23 -8.91
N TRP A 18 2.88 3.85 -10.06
CA TRP A 18 2.03 5.04 -10.13
C TRP A 18 0.60 4.74 -9.66
N LEU A 19 0.04 3.59 -10.08
CA LEU A 19 -1.29 3.16 -9.65
C LEU A 19 -1.36 2.92 -8.14
N THR A 20 -0.38 2.22 -7.55
CA THR A 20 -0.34 1.96 -6.10
C THR A 20 -0.10 3.25 -5.30
N THR A 21 0.76 4.14 -5.80
CA THR A 21 0.97 5.48 -5.22
C THR A 21 -0.32 6.28 -5.18
N ARG A 22 -1.10 6.29 -6.27
CA ARG A 22 -2.38 7.01 -6.33
C ARG A 22 -3.40 6.46 -5.34
N VAL A 23 -3.47 5.13 -5.19
CA VAL A 23 -4.33 4.49 -4.19
C VAL A 23 -3.89 4.87 -2.78
N GLY A 24 -2.59 4.84 -2.51
CA GLY A 24 -2.02 5.30 -1.24
C GLY A 24 -2.35 6.75 -0.93
N ALA A 25 -2.18 7.65 -1.91
CA ALA A 25 -2.53 9.07 -1.77
C ALA A 25 -4.02 9.27 -1.49
N ALA A 26 -4.90 8.56 -2.19
CA ALA A 26 -6.34 8.63 -1.96
C ALA A 26 -6.70 8.14 -0.55
N ALA A 27 -6.10 7.05 -0.08
CA ALA A 27 -6.30 6.55 1.28
C ALA A 27 -5.80 7.55 2.34
N GLY A 28 -4.66 8.22 2.09
CA GLY A 28 -4.13 9.27 2.94
C GLY A 28 -5.04 10.50 3.04
N LEU A 29 -5.62 10.94 1.91
CA LEU A 29 -6.60 12.03 1.91
C LEU A 29 -7.88 11.69 2.68
N ILE A 30 -8.37 10.45 2.54
CA ILE A 30 -9.53 9.99 3.31
C ILE A 30 -9.18 9.95 4.81
N GLY A 31 -8.03 9.38 5.17
CA GLY A 31 -7.58 9.30 6.55
C GLY A 31 -7.42 10.68 7.20
N THR A 32 -6.85 11.63 6.48
CA THR A 32 -6.68 13.02 6.95
C THR A 32 -7.99 13.76 7.07
N ALA A 33 -8.94 13.54 6.16
CA ALA A 33 -10.28 14.12 6.29
C ALA A 33 -10.94 13.69 7.60
N TYR A 34 -10.91 12.40 7.94
CA TYR A 34 -11.42 11.92 9.22
C TYR A 34 -10.64 12.51 10.40
N ARG A 35 -9.31 12.58 10.31
CA ARG A 35 -8.45 13.14 11.36
C ARG A 35 -8.80 14.61 11.65
N ILE A 36 -9.00 15.42 10.61
CA ILE A 36 -9.38 16.84 10.74
C ILE A 36 -10.77 16.98 11.37
N ILE A 37 -11.73 16.15 10.95
CA ILE A 37 -13.11 16.20 11.49
C ILE A 37 -13.14 15.81 12.97
N LEU A 38 -12.42 14.76 13.37
CA LEU A 38 -12.46 14.22 14.73
C LEU A 38 -11.61 14.98 15.74
N LEU A 39 -10.46 15.52 15.32
CA LEU A 39 -9.50 16.18 16.23
C LEU A 39 -9.51 17.71 16.16
N GLN A 40 -10.28 18.31 15.23
CA GLN A 40 -10.46 19.74 15.02
C GLN A 40 -9.20 20.60 15.30
N PRO A 41 -8.29 20.73 14.33
CA PRO A 41 -7.08 21.52 14.52
C PRO A 41 -7.40 22.99 14.79
N GLY A 42 -6.66 23.61 15.71
CA GLY A 42 -6.89 25.00 16.11
C GLY A 42 -6.62 26.04 15.01
N THR A 43 -5.99 25.66 13.89
CA THR A 43 -5.72 26.55 12.75
C THR A 43 -5.83 25.82 11.41
N ALA A 44 -6.18 26.58 10.36
CA ALA A 44 -6.27 26.05 8.99
C ALA A 44 -4.90 25.61 8.44
N LEU A 45 -3.81 26.30 8.80
CA LEU A 45 -2.44 25.94 8.41
C LEU A 45 -2.03 24.57 8.97
N ALA A 46 -2.33 24.30 10.25
CA ALA A 46 -2.06 23.01 10.85
C ALA A 46 -2.86 21.88 10.17
N ALA A 47 -4.10 22.15 9.75
CA ALA A 47 -4.92 21.19 9.02
C ALA A 47 -4.29 20.83 7.66
N VAL A 48 -3.80 21.84 6.91
CA VAL A 48 -3.16 21.64 5.61
C VAL A 48 -1.83 20.91 5.76
N GLU A 49 -1.02 21.26 6.75
CA GLU A 49 0.26 20.60 7.02
C GLU A 49 0.04 19.12 7.38
N MET A 50 -0.91 18.82 8.26
CA MET A 50 -1.28 17.44 8.59
C MET A 50 -1.76 16.67 7.35
N ALA A 51 -2.63 17.28 6.54
CA ALA A 51 -3.13 16.67 5.32
C ALA A 51 -2.00 16.34 4.34
N ALA A 52 -1.05 17.28 4.16
CA ALA A 52 0.09 17.10 3.28
C ALA A 52 1.01 15.97 3.77
N VAL A 53 1.41 15.99 5.05
CA VAL A 53 2.32 15.00 5.62
C VAL A 53 1.74 13.61 5.55
N ASP A 54 0.49 13.42 6.00
CA ASP A 54 -0.15 12.11 6.03
C ASP A 54 -0.40 11.57 4.60
N THR A 55 -0.83 12.43 3.67
CA THR A 55 -1.06 12.03 2.27
C THR A 55 0.24 11.64 1.59
N VAL A 56 1.31 12.43 1.75
CA VAL A 56 2.63 12.10 1.20
C VAL A 56 3.15 10.81 1.82
N THR A 57 2.94 10.59 3.11
CA THR A 57 3.34 9.35 3.78
C THR A 57 2.64 8.16 3.13
N MET A 58 1.31 8.18 3.02
CA MET A 58 0.57 7.06 2.43
C MET A 58 0.88 6.86 0.94
N ALA A 59 1.10 7.95 0.19
CA ALA A 59 1.57 7.87 -1.19
C ALA A 59 2.94 7.19 -1.29
N THR A 60 3.89 7.54 -0.42
CA THR A 60 5.22 6.91 -0.41
C THR A 60 5.17 5.42 -0.06
N LEU A 61 4.27 5.02 0.84
CA LEU A 61 4.04 3.60 1.15
C LEU A 61 3.55 2.83 -0.08
N GLY A 62 2.57 3.39 -0.81
CA GLY A 62 2.07 2.82 -2.06
C GLY A 62 3.15 2.75 -3.15
N ALA A 63 4.01 3.76 -3.25
CA ALA A 63 5.12 3.80 -4.19
C ALA A 63 6.15 2.71 -3.89
N VAL A 64 6.58 2.61 -2.64
CA VAL A 64 7.59 1.63 -2.23
C VAL A 64 7.04 0.21 -2.37
N PHE A 65 5.78 -0.02 -1.99
CA PHE A 65 5.11 -1.28 -2.27
C PHE A 65 5.13 -1.65 -3.77
N GLY A 66 4.72 -0.72 -4.64
CA GLY A 66 4.69 -0.96 -6.10
C GLY A 66 6.06 -1.25 -6.71
N LEU A 67 7.09 -0.50 -6.29
CA LEU A 67 8.46 -0.69 -6.78
C LEU A 67 9.04 -2.02 -6.31
N THR A 68 8.92 -2.32 -5.02
CA THR A 68 9.53 -3.51 -4.41
C THR A 68 8.85 -4.79 -4.88
N THR A 69 7.53 -4.80 -5.06
CA THR A 69 6.81 -5.93 -5.67
C THR A 69 7.26 -6.16 -7.11
N CYS A 70 7.47 -5.10 -7.90
CA CYS A 70 7.93 -5.24 -9.28
C CYS A 70 9.39 -5.72 -9.37
N LEU A 71 10.28 -5.10 -8.59
CA LEU A 71 11.70 -5.49 -8.56
C LEU A 71 11.90 -6.91 -8.05
N SER A 72 11.14 -7.33 -7.02
CA SER A 72 11.22 -8.70 -6.53
C SER A 72 10.68 -9.72 -7.53
N ALA A 73 9.66 -9.35 -8.31
CA ALA A 73 9.15 -10.17 -9.40
C ALA A 73 10.18 -10.34 -10.54
N GLU A 74 10.86 -9.25 -10.95
CA GLU A 74 11.91 -9.32 -11.98
C GLU A 74 13.13 -10.13 -11.50
N ILE A 75 13.67 -9.84 -10.31
CA ILE A 75 14.89 -10.47 -9.79
C ILE A 75 14.69 -11.98 -9.56
N ARG A 76 13.50 -12.40 -9.13
CA ARG A 76 13.22 -13.82 -8.82
C ARG A 76 12.71 -14.59 -10.02
N GLU A 77 12.44 -13.93 -11.15
CA GLU A 77 11.82 -14.50 -12.37
C GLU A 77 10.55 -15.32 -12.07
N LYS A 78 9.89 -15.01 -10.94
CA LYS A 78 8.72 -15.70 -10.41
C LYS A 78 7.62 -14.65 -10.22
N PRO A 79 6.98 -14.20 -11.32
CA PRO A 79 6.05 -13.09 -11.28
C PRO A 79 4.83 -13.41 -10.43
N GLU A 80 4.40 -14.67 -10.40
CA GLU A 80 3.20 -15.04 -9.68
C GLU A 80 3.43 -15.27 -8.17
N ASP A 81 4.65 -15.30 -7.66
CA ASP A 81 4.86 -15.67 -6.25
C ASP A 81 4.26 -14.64 -5.26
N PRO A 82 3.37 -15.05 -4.32
CA PRO A 82 2.81 -14.15 -3.31
C PRO A 82 3.87 -13.58 -2.35
N LEU A 83 5.05 -14.21 -2.32
CA LEU A 83 6.20 -13.74 -1.55
C LEU A 83 6.72 -12.37 -2.04
N ASN A 84 6.52 -12.03 -3.33
CA ASN A 84 6.87 -10.69 -3.85
C ASN A 84 6.01 -9.60 -3.18
N TYR A 85 4.72 -9.89 -2.98
CA TYR A 85 3.78 -9.01 -2.27
C TYR A 85 4.10 -8.91 -0.79
N PHE A 86 4.55 -10.01 -0.17
CA PHE A 86 5.03 -10.00 1.21
C PHE A 86 6.25 -9.08 1.38
N ILE A 87 7.25 -9.19 0.49
CA ILE A 87 8.45 -8.34 0.50
C ILE A 87 8.05 -6.87 0.34
N GLY A 88 7.14 -6.57 -0.59
CA GLY A 88 6.70 -5.18 -0.77
C GLY A 88 5.90 -4.63 0.39
N GLY A 89 5.04 -5.44 0.99
CA GLY A 89 4.34 -5.09 2.22
C GLY A 89 5.31 -4.84 3.37
N CYS A 90 6.33 -5.69 3.53
CA CYS A 90 7.35 -5.52 4.55
C CYS A 90 8.19 -4.25 4.34
N ALA A 91 8.58 -3.95 3.10
CA ALA A 91 9.31 -2.73 2.78
C ALA A 91 8.50 -1.46 3.10
N SER A 92 7.19 -1.48 2.81
CA SER A 92 6.30 -0.39 3.21
C SER A 92 6.16 -0.29 4.74
N GLY A 93 6.05 -1.41 5.46
CA GLY A 93 6.00 -1.42 6.93
C GLY A 93 7.29 -0.90 7.58
N ALA A 94 8.45 -1.27 7.02
CA ALA A 94 9.73 -0.73 7.48
C ALA A 94 9.80 0.80 7.35
N LEU A 95 9.21 1.38 6.29
CA LEU A 95 9.10 2.83 6.16
C LEU A 95 8.17 3.47 7.20
N ILE A 96 7.09 2.79 7.58
CA ILE A 96 6.25 3.25 8.72
C ILE A 96 7.09 3.27 9.99
N GLY A 97 7.89 2.23 10.24
CA GLY A 97 8.83 2.17 11.36
C GLY A 97 9.85 3.31 11.34
N ALA A 98 10.41 3.61 10.17
CA ALA A 98 11.34 4.72 9.98
C ALA A 98 10.67 6.08 10.25
N ARG A 99 9.45 6.29 9.74
CA ARG A 99 8.67 7.53 9.95
C ARG A 99 8.22 7.73 11.40
N THR A 100 7.90 6.64 12.10
CA THR A 100 7.48 6.67 13.51
C THR A 100 8.65 6.55 14.49
N HIS A 101 9.89 6.44 13.98
CA HIS A 101 11.11 6.23 14.77
C HIS A 101 11.00 5.06 15.75
N ASN A 102 10.26 4.01 15.39
CA ASN A 102 9.98 2.88 16.27
C ASN A 102 10.15 1.55 15.54
N TYR A 103 11.15 0.77 15.99
CA TYR A 103 11.46 -0.55 15.46
C TYR A 103 10.31 -1.55 15.67
N PHE A 104 9.62 -1.49 16.80
CA PHE A 104 8.50 -2.39 17.08
C PHE A 104 7.33 -2.15 16.11
N THR A 105 6.98 -0.88 15.90
CA THR A 105 5.96 -0.49 14.90
C THR A 105 6.38 -0.91 13.50
N GLY A 106 7.67 -0.79 13.15
CA GLY A 106 8.23 -1.25 11.87
C GLY A 106 8.07 -2.77 11.67
N THR A 107 8.44 -3.57 12.66
CA THR A 107 8.33 -5.04 12.57
C THR A 107 6.86 -5.50 12.51
N MET A 108 6.01 -4.93 13.37
CA MET A 108 4.58 -5.28 13.38
C MET A 108 3.88 -4.87 12.09
N SER A 109 4.19 -3.68 11.56
CA SER A 109 3.64 -3.24 10.28
C SER A 109 4.20 -4.03 9.10
N CYS A 110 5.47 -4.44 9.12
CA CYS A 110 6.03 -5.32 8.09
C CYS A 110 5.26 -6.64 8.03
N LEU A 111 5.05 -7.31 9.17
CA LEU A 111 4.30 -8.56 9.22
C LEU A 111 2.83 -8.34 8.85
N GLY A 112 2.18 -7.32 9.41
CA GLY A 112 0.77 -7.03 9.14
C GLY A 112 0.50 -6.72 7.67
N LEU A 113 1.24 -5.76 7.10
CA LEU A 113 1.10 -5.36 5.69
C LEU A 113 1.61 -6.44 4.74
N GLY A 114 2.70 -7.13 5.08
CA GLY A 114 3.25 -8.23 4.30
C GLY A 114 2.29 -9.41 4.17
N ILE A 115 1.72 -9.88 5.28
CA ILE A 115 0.74 -10.97 5.28
C ILE A 115 -0.51 -10.55 4.52
N THR A 116 -1.02 -9.34 4.78
CA THR A 116 -2.21 -8.83 4.09
C THR A 116 -1.98 -8.76 2.58
N ALA A 117 -0.83 -8.25 2.13
CA ALA A 117 -0.50 -8.17 0.71
C ALA A 117 -0.36 -9.56 0.07
N ALA A 118 0.25 -10.51 0.76
CA ALA A 118 0.33 -11.90 0.30
C ALA A 118 -1.06 -12.53 0.15
N LEU A 119 -1.95 -12.32 1.14
CA LEU A 119 -3.33 -12.79 1.10
C LEU A 119 -4.12 -12.15 -0.04
N VAL A 120 -3.91 -10.86 -0.32
CA VAL A 120 -4.54 -10.19 -1.48
C VAL A 120 -4.11 -10.85 -2.79
N LYS A 121 -2.82 -11.18 -2.95
CA LYS A 121 -2.32 -11.88 -4.14
C LYS A 121 -2.88 -13.31 -4.24
N ILE A 122 -2.92 -14.06 -3.14
CA ILE A 122 -3.52 -15.41 -3.09
C ILE A 122 -5.01 -15.34 -3.44
N GLY A 123 -5.75 -14.41 -2.83
CA GLY A 123 -7.17 -14.21 -3.12
C GLY A 123 -7.43 -13.84 -4.57
N ASN A 124 -6.57 -13.02 -5.19
CA ASN A 124 -6.68 -12.72 -6.60
C ASN A 124 -6.43 -13.94 -7.50
N LYS A 125 -5.47 -14.80 -7.15
CA LYS A 125 -5.21 -16.05 -7.87
C LYS A 125 -6.31 -17.08 -7.73
N GLU A 126 -6.84 -17.24 -6.52
CA GLU A 126 -7.90 -18.21 -6.20
C GLU A 126 -9.30 -17.69 -6.53
N GLY A 127 -9.42 -16.43 -6.99
CA GLY A 127 -10.70 -15.82 -7.36
C GLY A 127 -11.61 -15.52 -6.17
N TRP A 128 -11.04 -15.27 -4.98
CA TRP A 128 -11.80 -14.89 -3.80
C TRP A 128 -12.53 -13.57 -4.05
N ARG A 129 -13.85 -13.57 -3.81
CA ARG A 129 -14.71 -12.39 -3.93
C ARG A 129 -15.02 -11.84 -2.55
N LEU A 130 -14.32 -10.79 -2.15
CA LEU A 130 -14.61 -10.02 -0.92
C LEU A 130 -15.98 -9.34 -0.96
N THR A 131 -16.36 -8.85 -2.13
CA THR A 131 -17.68 -8.29 -2.39
C THR A 131 -18.20 -8.89 -3.71
N GLY A 132 -19.43 -9.34 -3.70
CA GLY A 132 -20.06 -9.97 -4.87
C GLY A 132 -21.57 -9.99 -4.72
N PRO A 133 -22.31 -10.17 -5.82
CA PRO A 133 -23.75 -10.33 -5.73
C PRO A 133 -24.06 -11.52 -4.80
N PRO A 134 -25.09 -11.42 -3.94
CA PRO A 134 -25.48 -12.53 -3.09
C PRO A 134 -25.73 -13.74 -3.96
N LYS A 135 -25.07 -14.85 -3.64
CA LYS A 135 -25.38 -16.15 -4.25
C LYS A 135 -26.59 -16.70 -3.49
N LEU A 136 -27.67 -16.96 -4.23
CA LEU A 136 -28.82 -17.75 -3.76
C LEU A 136 -28.41 -19.21 -3.60
#